data_AF-A0A496PPG8-F1
#
_entry.id   AF-A0A496PPG8-F1
#
_cell.length_a   1.000
_cell.length_b   1.000
_cell.length_c   1.000
_cell.angle_alpha   90.00
_cell.angle_beta   90.00
_cell.angle_gamma   90.00
#
_symmetry.space_group_name_H-M   'P 1'
#
loop_
_entity.id
_entity.type
_entity.pdbx_description
1 polymer ?
#
loop_
_entity_poly.entity_id
_entity_poly.type
_entity_poly.pdbx_seq_one_letter_code
_entity_poly.pdbx_strand_id
1 'polypeptide(L)'
;MAKSNTRNILLTFLIVMLAVPIAAQDGTMISKLEDELQRTDEIISRAKELVQGANSEKAKIALEQATELQVRAWNRFRNRQNQHDLKISLGLTVKARERARVALEIAKKTVQNEHIVLRELEQAEDLLERARECASQTIDASWEGLYRSARENIDKAWQLYRSGHHYASLKLATQIKNSARKFLQACSGLSNRVSRYDNWSESVQELLNQAQEQVDNCDSETAAQMLTQAKQAFERAERLASENRFRMAEGALLSARTLAGKALRQCRGTDWLERRYNELNDRVNQLAENVAPSDDTAVRLLDQAREQLQLARESLDGGRSKAATAALKATQMNIERLQRLLNGNGLV
;
A
#
# COMPACT_ATOMS: atom_id res chain seq x y z
N MET A 1 39.87 -14.18 -3.38
CA MET A 1 40.35 -15.55 -3.11
C MET A 1 41.86 -15.58 -3.33
N ALA A 2 42.63 -15.42 -2.26
CA ALA A 2 44.09 -15.39 -2.29
C ALA A 2 44.64 -16.66 -1.61
N LYS A 3 45.61 -17.29 -2.27
CA LYS A 3 46.40 -18.44 -1.81
C LYS A 3 47.24 -18.07 -0.59
N SER A 4 47.36 -19.00 0.35
CA SER A 4 48.56 -19.13 1.20
C SER A 4 48.73 -20.58 1.66
N ASN A 5 49.64 -21.27 0.98
CA ASN A 5 50.41 -22.39 1.50
C ASN A 5 51.50 -21.83 2.40
N THR A 6 51.71 -22.38 3.59
CA THR A 6 53.06 -22.39 4.19
C THR A 6 53.21 -23.47 5.28
N ARG A 7 54.14 -24.39 4.98
CA ARG A 7 55.24 -24.87 5.84
C ARG A 7 54.96 -25.81 7.03
N ASN A 8 55.28 -27.07 6.74
CA ASN A 8 56.07 -28.00 7.56
C ASN A 8 57.04 -27.30 8.53
N ILE A 9 56.88 -27.57 9.83
CA ILE A 9 57.99 -27.58 10.78
C ILE A 9 57.98 -28.93 11.50
N LEU A 10 59.06 -29.66 11.23
CA LEU A 10 59.57 -30.82 11.94
C LEU A 10 59.77 -30.46 13.42
N LEU A 11 59.20 -31.21 14.35
CA LEU A 11 59.74 -31.28 15.70
C LEU A 11 59.59 -32.70 16.26
N THR A 12 60.71 -33.40 16.14
CA THR A 12 61.03 -34.70 16.72
C THR A 12 60.93 -34.59 18.25
N PHE A 13 59.92 -35.23 18.86
CA PHE A 13 59.86 -35.37 20.32
C PHE A 13 60.04 -36.84 20.73
N LEU A 14 61.15 -37.00 21.44
CA LEU A 14 61.69 -38.13 22.17
C LEU A 14 60.60 -39.03 22.80
N ILE A 15 60.56 -40.28 22.34
CA ILE A 15 59.81 -41.39 22.92
C ILE A 15 60.50 -41.81 24.23
N VAL A 16 59.94 -41.38 25.36
CA VAL A 16 60.21 -42.00 26.66
C VAL A 16 59.09 -43.02 26.91
N MET A 17 59.43 -44.31 26.79
CA MET A 17 58.59 -45.42 27.22
C MET A 17 58.43 -45.38 28.74
N LEU A 18 57.33 -44.78 29.21
CA LEU A 18 56.76 -45.06 30.51
C LEU A 18 55.55 -45.96 30.31
N ALA A 19 55.76 -47.27 30.48
CA ALA A 19 54.69 -48.25 30.60
C ALA A 19 53.98 -48.04 31.94
N VAL A 20 53.10 -47.05 31.99
CA VAL A 20 52.12 -46.91 33.08
C VAL A 20 50.99 -47.90 32.80
N PRO A 21 50.61 -48.78 33.76
CA PRO A 21 49.51 -49.71 33.56
C PRO A 21 48.18 -48.94 33.39
N ILE A 22 47.64 -48.93 32.17
CA ILE A 22 46.34 -48.33 31.80
C ILE A 22 45.19 -49.22 32.27
N ALA A 23 45.13 -49.53 33.56
CA ALA A 23 44.11 -50.42 34.14
C ALA A 23 43.02 -49.67 34.94
N ALA A 24 43.02 -48.32 34.96
CA ALA A 24 42.09 -47.52 35.78
C ALA A 24 41.15 -46.58 35.00
N GLN A 25 41.15 -46.59 33.65
CA GLN A 25 40.30 -45.68 32.87
C GLN A 25 38.87 -46.18 32.60
N ASP A 26 38.59 -47.47 32.83
CA ASP A 26 37.34 -48.11 32.40
C ASP A 26 36.10 -47.60 33.19
N GLY A 27 36.27 -47.29 34.49
CA GLY A 27 35.18 -46.74 35.32
C GLY A 27 34.72 -45.34 34.90
N THR A 28 35.63 -44.51 34.37
CA THR A 28 35.32 -43.12 33.98
C THR A 28 34.45 -43.03 32.73
N MET A 29 34.56 -44.00 31.82
CA MET A 29 33.76 -44.04 30.59
C MET A 29 32.30 -44.44 30.88
N ILE A 30 32.10 -45.39 31.80
CA ILE A 30 30.76 -45.86 32.20
C ILE A 30 29.96 -44.72 32.83
N SER A 31 30.54 -44.02 33.83
CA SER A 31 29.87 -42.88 34.48
C SER A 31 29.53 -41.77 33.48
N LYS A 32 30.46 -41.40 32.60
CA LYS A 32 30.21 -40.38 31.58
C LYS A 32 29.09 -40.77 30.61
N LEU A 33 29.01 -42.05 30.23
CA LEU A 33 27.95 -42.53 29.35
C LEU A 33 26.59 -42.55 30.05
N GLU A 34 26.55 -42.89 31.34
CA GLU A 34 25.34 -42.81 32.15
C GLU A 34 24.84 -41.37 32.24
N ASP A 35 25.72 -40.40 32.49
CA ASP A 35 25.38 -38.98 32.49
C ASP A 35 24.81 -38.52 31.13
N GLU A 36 25.42 -38.97 30.02
CA GLU A 36 24.95 -38.65 28.67
C GLU A 36 23.58 -39.27 28.35
N LEU A 37 23.29 -40.47 28.88
CA LEU A 37 21.98 -41.10 28.76
C LEU A 37 20.93 -40.31 29.55
N GLN A 38 21.18 -40.01 30.83
CA GLN A 38 20.28 -39.23 31.68
C GLN A 38 19.98 -37.85 31.06
N ARG A 39 21.02 -37.16 30.57
CA ARG A 39 20.86 -35.87 29.89
C ARG A 39 19.98 -35.96 28.64
N THR A 40 20.06 -37.06 27.90
CA THR A 40 19.19 -37.28 26.74
C THR A 40 17.74 -37.55 27.19
N ASP A 41 17.51 -38.26 28.29
CA ASP A 41 16.16 -38.47 28.86
C ASP A 41 15.52 -37.13 29.27
N GLU A 42 16.28 -36.23 29.91
CA GLU A 42 15.80 -34.88 30.23
C GLU A 42 15.41 -34.07 28.99
N ILE A 43 16.17 -34.21 27.90
CA ILE A 43 15.84 -33.55 26.62
C ILE A 43 14.56 -34.14 26.03
N ILE A 44 14.39 -35.47 26.07
CA ILE A 44 13.18 -36.16 25.59
C ILE A 44 11.97 -35.77 26.44
N SER A 45 12.11 -35.67 27.77
CA SER A 45 11.04 -35.24 28.68
C SER A 45 10.57 -33.82 28.35
N ARG A 46 11.50 -32.87 28.18
CA ARG A 46 11.16 -31.49 27.76
C ARG A 46 10.55 -31.45 26.35
N ALA A 47 11.03 -32.29 25.44
CA ALA A 47 10.46 -32.42 24.11
C ALA A 47 9.01 -32.91 24.17
N LYS A 48 8.69 -33.85 25.07
CA LYS A 48 7.34 -34.38 25.26
C LYS A 48 6.32 -33.30 25.63
N GLU A 49 6.64 -32.45 26.60
CA GLU A 49 5.76 -31.34 27.02
C GLU A 49 5.45 -30.39 25.86
N LEU A 50 6.48 -29.96 25.12
CA LEU A 50 6.32 -29.04 24.00
C LEU A 50 5.61 -29.66 22.79
N VAL A 51 5.89 -30.93 22.49
CA VAL A 51 5.25 -31.67 21.38
C VAL A 51 3.77 -31.91 21.67
N GLN A 52 3.41 -32.20 22.92
CA GLN A 52 2.01 -32.31 23.35
C GLN A 52 1.26 -30.99 23.17
N GLY A 53 1.86 -29.86 23.58
CA GLY A 53 1.27 -28.54 23.39
C GLY A 53 1.11 -28.14 21.92
N ALA A 54 2.08 -28.49 21.07
CA ALA A 54 2.06 -28.11 19.66
C ALA A 54 1.09 -28.93 18.78
N ASN A 55 0.59 -30.07 19.28
CA ASN A 55 -0.27 -31.03 18.56
C ASN A 55 0.18 -31.37 17.12
N SER A 56 1.48 -31.38 16.86
CA SER A 56 2.03 -31.59 15.51
C SER A 56 2.42 -33.05 15.30
N GLU A 57 1.75 -33.71 14.35
CA GLU A 57 1.97 -35.14 14.06
C GLU A 57 3.43 -35.45 13.68
N LYS A 58 4.06 -34.56 12.91
CA LYS A 58 5.47 -34.71 12.54
C LYS A 58 6.40 -34.65 13.76
N ALA A 59 6.08 -33.79 14.72
CA ALA A 59 6.83 -33.67 15.96
C ALA A 59 6.62 -34.90 16.86
N LYS A 60 5.39 -35.44 16.90
CA LYS A 60 5.06 -36.69 17.61
C LYS A 60 5.87 -37.87 17.07
N ILE A 61 5.91 -38.06 15.75
CA ILE A 61 6.70 -39.12 15.09
C ILE A 61 8.19 -38.99 15.42
N ALA A 62 8.75 -37.77 15.35
CA ALA A 62 10.16 -37.55 15.67
C ALA A 62 10.49 -37.83 17.15
N LEU A 63 9.57 -37.49 18.07
CA LEU A 63 9.71 -37.77 19.49
C LEU A 63 9.59 -39.27 19.80
N GLU A 64 8.68 -39.97 19.14
CA GLU A 64 8.53 -41.43 19.27
C GLU A 64 9.83 -42.13 18.87
N GLN A 65 10.39 -41.77 17.71
CA GLN A 65 11.69 -42.27 17.25
C GLN A 65 12.83 -41.99 18.26
N ALA A 66 12.86 -40.79 18.85
CA ALA A 66 13.84 -40.45 19.88
C ALA A 66 13.71 -41.34 21.11
N THR A 67 12.47 -41.57 21.56
CA THR A 67 12.15 -42.40 22.74
C THR A 67 12.56 -43.84 22.50
N GLU A 68 12.23 -44.41 21.34
CA GLU A 68 12.63 -45.78 20.98
C GLU A 68 14.15 -45.95 20.96
N LEU A 69 14.88 -45.02 20.32
CA LEU A 69 16.33 -45.07 20.24
C LEU A 69 16.98 -45.02 21.62
N GLN A 70 16.44 -44.18 22.51
CA GLN A 70 16.94 -44.02 23.87
C GLN A 70 16.66 -45.24 24.75
N VAL A 71 15.48 -45.86 24.62
CA VAL A 71 15.17 -47.14 25.28
C VAL A 71 16.16 -48.22 24.83
N ARG A 72 16.44 -48.31 23.52
CA ARG A 72 17.46 -49.24 22.99
C ARG A 72 18.87 -48.93 23.53
N ALA A 73 19.22 -47.66 23.68
CA ALA A 73 20.50 -47.24 24.26
C ALA A 73 20.64 -47.72 25.72
N TRP A 74 19.63 -47.46 26.57
CA TRP A 74 19.59 -47.95 27.95
C TRP A 74 19.69 -49.47 28.04
N ASN A 75 18.97 -50.20 27.20
CA ASN A 75 19.02 -51.66 27.17
C ASN A 75 20.42 -52.18 26.82
N ARG A 76 21.12 -51.53 25.87
CA ARG A 76 22.51 -51.87 25.53
C ARG A 76 23.49 -51.54 26.66
N PHE A 77 23.32 -50.42 27.33
CA PHE A 77 24.14 -50.02 28.47
C PHE A 77 24.00 -50.96 29.67
N ARG A 78 22.77 -51.36 30.00
CA ARG A 78 22.47 -52.27 31.11
C ARG A 78 22.96 -53.70 30.85
N ASN A 79 22.80 -54.19 29.63
CA ASN A 79 23.20 -55.55 29.22
C ASN A 79 24.62 -55.61 28.64
N ARG A 80 25.48 -54.63 28.95
CA ARG A 80 26.83 -54.54 28.37
C ARG A 80 27.67 -55.77 28.77
N GLN A 81 28.28 -56.42 27.78
CA GLN A 81 29.24 -57.51 28.01
C GLN A 81 30.67 -57.09 27.66
N ASN A 82 30.83 -56.08 26.82
CA ASN A 82 32.12 -55.61 26.33
C ASN A 82 32.10 -54.11 26.00
N GLN A 83 33.27 -53.55 25.67
CA GLN A 83 33.41 -52.14 25.30
C GLN A 83 32.67 -51.76 24.00
N HIS A 84 32.35 -52.74 23.14
CA HIS A 84 31.62 -52.48 21.90
C HIS A 84 30.16 -52.09 22.19
N ASP A 85 29.51 -52.71 23.18
CA ASP A 85 28.15 -52.34 23.60
C ASP A 85 28.05 -50.90 24.11
N LEU A 86 29.08 -50.42 24.82
CA LEU A 86 29.17 -49.04 25.29
C LEU A 86 29.20 -48.05 24.11
N LYS A 87 29.97 -48.34 23.06
CA LYS A 87 30.04 -47.52 21.84
C LYS A 87 28.70 -47.51 21.10
N ILE A 88 28.02 -48.65 21.00
CA ILE A 88 26.69 -48.73 20.40
C ILE A 88 25.69 -47.88 21.20
N SER A 89 25.68 -48.01 22.52
CA SER A 89 24.80 -47.23 23.41
C SER A 89 25.02 -45.73 23.23
N LEU A 90 26.29 -45.28 23.21
CA LEU A 90 26.63 -43.88 22.95
C LEU A 90 26.11 -43.42 21.58
N GLY A 91 26.31 -44.22 20.52
CA GLY A 91 25.80 -43.89 19.19
C GLY A 91 24.28 -43.79 19.13
N LEU A 92 23.56 -44.64 19.86
CA LEU A 92 22.10 -44.60 19.95
C LEU A 92 21.60 -43.38 20.72
N THR A 93 22.21 -43.02 21.86
CA THR A 93 21.79 -41.84 22.64
C THR A 93 22.03 -40.53 21.89
N VAL A 94 23.13 -40.43 21.12
CA VAL A 94 23.37 -39.27 20.24
C VAL A 94 22.28 -39.14 19.19
N LYS A 95 21.91 -40.23 18.50
CA LYS A 95 20.81 -40.23 17.52
C LYS A 95 19.46 -39.91 18.16
N ALA A 96 19.19 -40.44 19.35
CA ALA A 96 17.98 -40.12 20.10
C ALA A 96 17.89 -38.61 20.40
N ARG A 97 18.99 -38.03 20.87
CA ARG A 97 19.11 -36.59 21.15
C ARG A 97 18.89 -35.73 19.90
N GLU A 98 19.45 -36.13 18.76
CA GLU A 98 19.21 -35.45 17.48
C GLU A 98 17.73 -35.47 17.10
N ARG A 99 17.06 -36.63 17.20
CA ARG A 99 15.63 -36.76 16.93
C ARG A 99 14.77 -35.94 17.89
N ALA A 100 15.11 -35.92 19.18
CA ALA A 100 14.44 -35.08 20.16
C ALA A 100 14.58 -33.58 19.85
N ARG A 101 15.75 -33.13 19.38
CA ARG A 101 15.97 -31.74 18.92
C ARG A 101 15.14 -31.39 17.70
N VAL A 102 15.02 -32.30 16.74
CA VAL A 102 14.12 -32.13 15.57
C VAL A 102 12.67 -32.00 16.02
N ALA A 103 12.21 -32.87 16.94
CA ALA A 103 10.85 -32.78 17.49
C ALA A 103 10.59 -31.43 18.17
N LEU A 104 11.54 -30.95 18.98
CA LEU A 104 11.50 -29.63 19.62
C LEU A 104 11.42 -28.48 18.61
N GLU A 105 12.22 -28.52 17.55
CA GLU A 105 12.22 -27.48 16.51
C GLU A 105 10.88 -27.42 15.77
N ILE A 106 10.33 -28.59 15.41
CA ILE A 106 9.01 -28.69 14.75
C ILE A 106 7.92 -28.16 15.68
N ALA A 107 7.93 -28.55 16.96
CA ALA A 107 6.96 -28.10 17.95
C ALA A 107 7.00 -26.58 18.13
N LYS A 108 8.19 -26.00 18.32
CA LYS A 108 8.39 -24.54 18.43
C LYS A 108 7.87 -23.79 17.20
N LYS A 109 8.22 -24.25 15.99
CA LYS A 109 7.72 -23.66 14.74
C LYS A 109 6.21 -23.75 14.63
N THR A 110 5.59 -24.84 15.10
CA THR A 110 4.14 -25.01 15.07
C THR A 110 3.44 -24.00 16.00
N VAL A 111 3.89 -23.88 17.25
CA VAL A 111 3.36 -22.90 18.22
C VAL A 111 3.54 -21.47 17.73
N GLN A 112 4.71 -21.13 17.17
CA GLN A 112 4.94 -19.80 16.59
C GLN A 112 3.99 -19.51 15.42
N ASN A 113 3.77 -20.50 14.54
CA ASN A 113 2.81 -20.36 13.46
C ASN A 113 1.39 -20.18 13.98
N GLU A 114 1.00 -20.87 15.05
CA GLU A 114 -0.32 -20.77 15.65
C GLU A 114 -0.67 -19.32 16.03
N HIS A 115 0.22 -18.63 16.75
CA HIS A 115 0.02 -17.23 17.13
C HIS A 115 -0.10 -16.30 15.90
N ILE A 116 0.70 -16.55 14.86
CA ILE A 116 0.62 -15.79 13.61
C ILE A 116 -0.76 -16.01 12.97
N VAL A 117 -1.22 -17.26 12.89
CA VAL A 117 -2.53 -17.58 12.29
C VAL A 117 -3.66 -16.97 13.08
N LEU A 118 -3.63 -17.05 14.41
CA LEU A 118 -4.65 -16.46 15.28
C LEU A 118 -4.77 -14.96 15.05
N ARG A 119 -3.64 -14.24 15.10
CA ARG A 119 -3.60 -12.79 14.84
C ARG A 119 -4.13 -12.45 13.45
N GLU A 120 -3.82 -13.26 12.45
CA GLU A 120 -4.28 -13.03 11.08
C GLU A 120 -5.79 -13.28 10.90
N LEU A 121 -6.36 -14.25 11.63
CA LEU A 121 -7.80 -14.48 11.68
C LEU A 121 -8.54 -13.33 12.37
N GLU A 122 -8.05 -12.88 13.52
CA GLU A 122 -8.62 -11.74 14.25
C GLU A 122 -8.61 -10.46 13.37
N GLN A 123 -7.49 -10.20 12.70
CA GLN A 123 -7.40 -9.07 11.76
C GLN A 123 -8.33 -9.22 10.55
N ALA A 124 -8.53 -10.45 10.05
CA ALA A 124 -9.46 -10.70 8.97
C ALA A 124 -10.91 -10.46 9.39
N GLU A 125 -11.27 -10.84 10.62
CA GLU A 125 -12.59 -10.62 11.20
C GLU A 125 -12.87 -9.13 11.46
N ASP A 126 -11.92 -8.40 12.07
CA ASP A 126 -12.03 -6.94 12.24
C ASP A 126 -12.24 -6.21 10.91
N LEU A 127 -11.45 -6.56 9.88
CA LEU A 127 -11.61 -5.97 8.54
C LEU A 127 -12.96 -6.32 7.90
N LEU A 128 -13.49 -7.53 8.14
CA LEU A 128 -14.81 -7.91 7.66
C LEU A 128 -15.92 -7.15 8.38
N GLU A 129 -15.80 -6.92 9.68
CA GLU A 129 -16.82 -6.17 10.42
C GLU A 129 -16.88 -4.71 9.94
N ARG A 130 -15.72 -4.08 9.73
CA ARG A 130 -15.66 -2.75 9.11
C ARG A 130 -16.21 -2.74 7.68
N ALA A 131 -15.98 -3.82 6.92
CA ALA A 131 -16.54 -3.96 5.59
C ALA A 131 -18.08 -4.09 5.64
N ARG A 132 -18.64 -4.77 6.66
CA ARG A 132 -20.08 -4.89 6.90
C ARG A 132 -20.73 -3.53 7.15
N GLU A 133 -20.13 -2.72 8.02
CA GLU A 133 -20.62 -1.36 8.31
C GLU A 133 -20.72 -0.55 7.02
N CYS A 134 -19.70 -0.62 6.16
CA CYS A 134 -19.78 0.05 4.86
C CYS A 134 -20.80 -0.59 3.90
N ALA A 135 -20.89 -1.93 3.88
CA ALA A 135 -21.84 -2.63 3.04
C ALA A 135 -23.28 -2.20 3.33
N SER A 136 -23.60 -1.95 4.61
CA SER A 136 -24.92 -1.46 5.02
C SER A 136 -25.30 -0.09 4.45
N GLN A 137 -24.30 0.70 4.02
CA GLN A 137 -24.48 2.01 3.40
C GLN A 137 -24.54 1.95 1.87
N THR A 138 -24.24 0.79 1.27
CA THR A 138 -24.15 0.63 -0.19
C THR A 138 -25.29 -0.24 -0.71
N ILE A 139 -25.97 0.19 -1.78
CA ILE A 139 -27.18 -0.49 -2.31
C ILE A 139 -26.86 -1.69 -3.22
N ASP A 140 -25.59 -1.90 -3.58
CA ASP A 140 -25.22 -2.85 -4.61
C ASP A 140 -25.15 -4.31 -4.10
N ALA A 141 -26.10 -5.12 -4.56
CA ALA A 141 -26.26 -6.54 -4.20
C ALA A 141 -25.02 -7.41 -4.52
N SER A 142 -24.16 -6.98 -5.44
CA SER A 142 -22.92 -7.72 -5.74
C SER A 142 -21.96 -7.75 -4.54
N TRP A 143 -21.95 -6.68 -3.75
CA TRP A 143 -21.15 -6.57 -2.53
C TRP A 143 -21.67 -7.46 -1.41
N GLU A 144 -22.99 -7.63 -1.32
CA GLU A 144 -23.60 -8.53 -0.34
C GLU A 144 -23.17 -9.98 -0.58
N GLY A 145 -23.17 -10.43 -1.84
CA GLY A 145 -22.70 -11.77 -2.20
C GLY A 145 -21.22 -12.00 -1.87
N LEU A 146 -20.37 -11.02 -2.16
CA LEU A 146 -18.94 -11.06 -1.82
C LEU A 146 -18.71 -11.08 -0.30
N TYR A 147 -19.44 -10.23 0.45
CA TYR A 147 -19.36 -10.19 1.92
C TYR A 147 -19.79 -11.52 2.54
N ARG A 148 -20.94 -12.07 2.09
CA ARG A 148 -21.45 -13.37 2.55
C ARG A 148 -20.44 -14.48 2.32
N SER A 149 -19.88 -14.56 1.12
CA SER A 149 -18.83 -15.54 0.79
C SER A 149 -17.58 -15.36 1.67
N ALA A 150 -17.17 -14.12 1.96
CA ALA A 150 -16.04 -13.86 2.84
C ALA A 150 -16.34 -14.26 4.30
N ARG A 151 -17.58 -14.10 4.77
CA ARG A 151 -18.02 -14.55 6.09
C ARG A 151 -18.00 -16.08 6.23
N GLU A 152 -18.54 -16.80 5.25
CA GLU A 152 -18.46 -18.26 5.22
C GLU A 152 -17.00 -18.76 5.23
N ASN A 153 -16.12 -18.04 4.51
CA ASN A 153 -14.71 -18.37 4.46
C ASN A 153 -13.97 -18.09 5.79
N ILE A 154 -14.33 -17.05 6.55
CA ILE A 154 -13.69 -16.82 7.86
C ILE A 154 -14.10 -17.90 8.86
N ASP A 155 -15.37 -18.32 8.84
CA ASP A 155 -15.85 -19.44 9.67
C ASP A 155 -15.10 -20.73 9.35
N LYS A 156 -14.91 -21.01 8.05
CA LYS A 156 -14.11 -22.15 7.58
C LYS A 156 -12.64 -22.04 7.98
N ALA A 157 -12.06 -20.84 7.94
CA ALA A 157 -10.68 -20.61 8.37
C ALA A 157 -10.52 -20.90 9.87
N TRP A 158 -11.45 -20.44 10.71
CA TRP A 158 -11.50 -20.78 12.13
C TRP A 158 -11.62 -22.29 12.39
N GLN A 159 -12.44 -23.00 11.61
CA GLN A 159 -12.53 -24.47 11.71
C GLN A 159 -11.19 -25.14 11.39
N LEU A 160 -10.50 -24.71 10.32
CA LEU A 160 -9.17 -25.23 9.95
C LEU A 160 -8.12 -24.92 11.02
N TYR A 161 -8.19 -23.75 11.65
CA TYR A 161 -7.32 -23.42 12.78
C TYR A 161 -7.54 -24.38 13.96
N ARG A 162 -8.81 -24.58 14.37
CA ARG A 162 -9.17 -25.50 15.47
C ARG A 162 -8.78 -26.96 15.19
N SER A 163 -8.75 -27.36 13.91
CA SER A 163 -8.32 -28.71 13.51
C SER A 163 -6.79 -28.84 13.30
N GLY A 164 -5.99 -27.81 13.63
CA GLY A 164 -4.52 -27.82 13.50
C GLY A 164 -4.00 -27.59 12.08
N HIS A 165 -4.87 -27.25 11.11
CA HIS A 165 -4.48 -26.95 9.72
C HIS A 165 -4.07 -25.47 9.55
N HIS A 166 -3.08 -25.03 10.33
CA HIS A 166 -2.67 -23.62 10.42
C HIS A 166 -2.34 -22.99 9.07
N TYR A 167 -1.60 -23.67 8.19
CA TYR A 167 -1.24 -23.11 6.87
C TYR A 167 -2.47 -22.83 5.99
N ALA A 168 -3.44 -23.76 5.95
CA ALA A 168 -4.65 -23.60 5.17
C ALA A 168 -5.53 -22.47 5.74
N SER A 169 -5.63 -22.40 7.07
CA SER A 169 -6.30 -21.30 7.77
C SER A 169 -5.67 -19.94 7.44
N LEU A 170 -4.35 -19.83 7.56
CA LEU A 170 -3.61 -18.59 7.26
C LEU A 170 -3.80 -18.13 5.81
N LYS A 171 -3.81 -19.08 4.86
CA LYS A 171 -4.07 -18.78 3.45
C LYS A 171 -5.47 -18.19 3.26
N LEU A 172 -6.50 -18.79 3.86
CA LEU A 172 -7.86 -18.25 3.81
C LEU A 172 -7.96 -16.89 4.47
N ALA A 173 -7.39 -16.71 5.68
CA ALA A 173 -7.37 -15.44 6.38
C ALA A 173 -6.76 -14.32 5.51
N THR A 174 -5.63 -14.60 4.85
CA THR A 174 -4.97 -13.65 3.94
C THR A 174 -5.87 -13.28 2.74
N GLN A 175 -6.54 -14.27 2.14
CA GLN A 175 -7.47 -14.04 1.04
C GLN A 175 -8.64 -13.14 1.48
N ILE A 176 -9.23 -13.42 2.64
CA ILE A 176 -10.32 -12.65 3.24
C ILE A 176 -9.89 -11.20 3.49
N LYS A 177 -8.71 -10.98 4.10
CA LYS A 177 -8.16 -9.63 4.32
C LYS A 177 -8.02 -8.84 3.02
N ASN A 178 -7.52 -9.48 1.97
CA ASN A 178 -7.36 -8.82 0.68
C ASN A 178 -8.71 -8.44 0.05
N SER A 179 -9.71 -9.31 0.17
CA SER A 179 -11.08 -9.02 -0.26
C SER A 179 -11.70 -7.89 0.55
N ALA A 180 -11.59 -7.91 1.88
CA ALA A 180 -12.10 -6.88 2.78
C ALA A 180 -11.42 -5.52 2.55
N ARG A 181 -10.11 -5.48 2.29
CA ARG A 181 -9.40 -4.23 1.94
C ARG A 181 -9.88 -3.63 0.62
N LYS A 182 -10.07 -4.46 -0.41
CA LYS A 182 -10.64 -4.00 -1.70
C LYS A 182 -12.05 -3.43 -1.51
N PHE A 183 -12.83 -4.07 -0.65
CA PHE A 183 -14.16 -3.60 -0.26
C PHE A 183 -14.09 -2.21 0.38
N LEU A 184 -13.30 -2.05 1.44
CA LEU A 184 -13.12 -0.79 2.15
C LEU A 184 -12.55 0.33 1.27
N GLN A 185 -11.70 -0.02 0.30
CA GLN A 185 -11.20 0.93 -0.69
C GLN A 185 -12.30 1.39 -1.66
N ALA A 186 -13.16 0.47 -2.14
CA ALA A 186 -14.28 0.82 -3.00
C ALA A 186 -15.28 1.73 -2.26
N CYS A 187 -15.56 1.40 -1.00
CA CYS A 187 -16.37 2.15 -0.06
C CYS A 187 -15.88 3.58 0.20
N SER A 188 -14.65 3.73 0.67
CA SER A 188 -14.05 5.05 0.89
C SER A 188 -13.97 5.86 -0.40
N GLY A 189 -13.70 5.19 -1.53
CA GLY A 189 -13.76 5.81 -2.86
C GLY A 189 -15.16 6.27 -3.25
N LEU A 190 -16.23 5.60 -2.82
CA LEU A 190 -17.60 6.03 -3.04
C LEU A 190 -17.93 7.25 -2.16
N SER A 191 -17.69 7.18 -0.84
CA SER A 191 -17.92 8.30 0.09
C SER A 191 -17.21 9.59 -0.35
N ASN A 192 -15.92 9.49 -0.74
CA ASN A 192 -15.17 10.62 -1.29
C ASN A 192 -15.76 11.15 -2.60
N ARG A 193 -16.36 10.29 -3.44
CA ARG A 193 -17.03 10.71 -4.67
C ARG A 193 -18.34 11.41 -4.39
N VAL A 194 -19.13 10.93 -3.42
CA VAL A 194 -20.38 11.59 -2.99
C VAL A 194 -20.06 12.99 -2.47
N SER A 195 -19.17 13.11 -1.49
CA SER A 195 -18.82 14.42 -0.92
C SER A 195 -18.24 15.39 -1.98
N ARG A 196 -17.40 14.88 -2.90
CA ARG A 196 -16.91 15.70 -4.02
C ARG A 196 -18.04 16.13 -4.96
N TYR A 197 -18.97 15.23 -5.27
CA TYR A 197 -20.12 15.53 -6.11
C TYR A 197 -20.97 16.62 -5.46
N ASP A 198 -21.30 16.50 -4.17
CA ASP A 198 -22.15 17.46 -3.45
C ASP A 198 -21.54 18.86 -3.48
N ASN A 199 -20.26 18.99 -3.10
CA ASN A 199 -19.53 20.27 -3.14
C ASN A 199 -19.49 20.86 -4.56
N TRP A 200 -19.33 20.01 -5.58
CA TRP A 200 -19.28 20.47 -6.96
C TRP A 200 -20.67 20.85 -7.50
N SER A 201 -21.71 20.12 -7.12
CA SER A 201 -23.10 20.42 -7.47
C SER A 201 -23.51 21.77 -6.88
N GLU A 202 -23.21 22.03 -5.61
CA GLU A 202 -23.44 23.32 -4.95
C GLU A 202 -22.76 24.47 -5.71
N SER A 203 -21.46 24.33 -6.03
CA SER A 203 -20.73 25.33 -6.79
C SER A 203 -21.29 25.57 -8.21
N VAL A 204 -21.77 24.52 -8.88
CA VAL A 204 -22.41 24.67 -10.21
C VAL A 204 -23.79 25.31 -10.09
N GLN A 205 -24.56 25.01 -9.04
CA GLN A 205 -25.84 25.63 -8.76
C GLN A 205 -25.67 27.14 -8.51
N GLU A 206 -24.68 27.55 -7.73
CA GLU A 206 -24.34 28.97 -7.54
C GLU A 206 -24.00 29.65 -8.87
N LEU A 207 -23.19 28.99 -9.72
CA LEU A 207 -22.85 29.51 -11.04
C LEU A 207 -24.08 29.62 -11.95
N LEU A 208 -25.01 28.67 -11.89
CA LEU A 208 -26.27 28.72 -12.64
C LEU A 208 -27.15 29.87 -12.18
N ASN A 209 -27.22 30.12 -10.86
CA ASN A 209 -27.96 31.24 -10.29
C ASN A 209 -27.36 32.57 -10.75
N GLN A 210 -26.04 32.71 -10.70
CA GLN A 210 -25.34 33.90 -11.23
C GLN A 210 -25.57 34.07 -12.74
N ALA A 211 -25.50 32.97 -13.50
CA ALA A 211 -25.75 33.00 -14.94
C ALA A 211 -27.19 33.43 -15.25
N GLN A 212 -28.16 32.99 -14.46
CA GLN A 212 -29.56 33.39 -14.57
C GLN A 212 -29.72 34.90 -14.41
N GLU A 213 -29.23 35.46 -13.30
CA GLU A 213 -29.32 36.90 -13.03
C GLU A 213 -28.72 37.75 -14.17
N GLN A 214 -27.59 37.32 -14.73
CA GLN A 214 -26.92 38.04 -15.82
C GLN A 214 -27.62 37.87 -17.18
N VAL A 215 -28.16 36.68 -17.45
CA VAL A 215 -28.90 36.40 -18.69
C VAL A 215 -30.24 37.13 -18.70
N ASP A 216 -30.92 37.25 -17.56
CA ASP A 216 -32.19 37.99 -17.45
C ASP A 216 -32.04 39.49 -17.75
N ASN A 217 -30.85 40.04 -17.53
CA ASN A 217 -30.51 41.42 -17.85
C ASN A 217 -29.83 41.59 -19.22
N CYS A 218 -29.84 40.56 -20.07
CA CYS A 218 -29.16 40.55 -21.36
C CYS A 218 -30.09 40.15 -22.51
N ASP A 219 -30.08 40.92 -23.60
CA ASP A 219 -30.91 40.66 -24.79
C ASP A 219 -30.39 39.54 -25.71
N SER A 220 -29.51 38.65 -25.22
CA SER A 220 -28.93 37.58 -26.05
C SER A 220 -29.72 36.27 -25.98
N GLU A 221 -30.52 35.99 -27.02
CA GLU A 221 -31.26 34.73 -27.15
C GLU A 221 -30.33 33.49 -27.06
N THR A 222 -29.13 33.58 -27.67
CA THR A 222 -28.12 32.51 -27.59
C THR A 222 -27.69 32.23 -26.16
N ALA A 223 -27.53 33.26 -25.32
CA ALA A 223 -27.17 33.09 -23.92
C ALA A 223 -28.29 32.40 -23.13
N ALA A 224 -29.54 32.79 -23.37
CA ALA A 224 -30.72 32.16 -22.78
C ALA A 224 -30.84 30.67 -23.17
N GLN A 225 -30.60 30.33 -24.44
CA GLN A 225 -30.57 28.94 -24.90
C GLN A 225 -29.45 28.13 -24.21
N MET A 226 -28.24 28.68 -24.10
CA MET A 226 -27.13 28.03 -23.40
C MET A 226 -27.42 27.80 -21.92
N LEU A 227 -28.01 28.78 -21.23
CA LEU A 227 -28.39 28.64 -19.83
C LEU A 227 -29.46 27.56 -19.64
N THR A 228 -30.44 27.50 -20.54
CA THR A 228 -31.48 26.45 -20.52
C THR A 228 -30.86 25.06 -20.66
N GLN A 229 -29.94 24.88 -21.62
CA GLN A 229 -29.19 23.62 -21.77
C GLN A 229 -28.32 23.30 -20.55
N ALA A 230 -27.74 24.33 -19.91
CA ALA A 230 -26.96 24.16 -18.69
C ALA A 230 -27.81 23.62 -17.53
N LYS A 231 -29.01 24.18 -17.32
CA LYS A 231 -29.97 23.70 -16.32
C LYS A 231 -30.42 22.26 -16.59
N GLN A 232 -30.74 21.93 -17.84
CA GLN A 232 -31.10 20.55 -18.23
C GLN A 232 -29.95 19.56 -17.97
N ALA A 233 -28.70 19.97 -18.22
CA ALA A 233 -27.53 19.14 -17.91
C ALA A 233 -27.36 18.95 -16.40
N PHE A 234 -27.63 19.99 -15.59
CA PHE A 234 -27.60 19.92 -14.13
C PHE A 234 -28.69 18.99 -13.58
N GLU A 235 -29.95 19.14 -14.01
CA GLU A 235 -31.05 18.24 -13.63
C GLU A 235 -30.76 16.77 -13.99
N ARG A 236 -30.11 16.54 -15.15
CA ARG A 236 -29.64 15.21 -15.53
C ARG A 236 -28.56 14.69 -14.59
N ALA A 237 -27.65 15.56 -14.14
CA ALA A 237 -26.63 15.19 -13.16
C ALA A 237 -27.26 14.74 -11.85
N GLU A 238 -28.22 15.52 -11.32
CA GLU A 238 -28.96 15.20 -10.09
C GLU A 238 -29.69 13.85 -10.19
N ARG A 239 -30.37 13.60 -11.32
CA ARG A 239 -31.00 12.30 -11.59
C ARG A 239 -29.99 11.16 -11.58
N LEU A 240 -28.87 11.32 -12.30
CA LEU A 240 -27.80 10.31 -12.33
C LEU A 240 -27.18 10.07 -10.95
N ALA A 241 -27.01 11.12 -10.15
CA ALA A 241 -26.51 11.01 -8.77
C ALA A 241 -27.50 10.24 -7.88
N SER A 242 -28.80 10.51 -8.00
CA SER A 242 -29.84 9.75 -7.28
C SER A 242 -29.89 8.26 -7.65
N GLU A 243 -29.44 7.91 -8.85
CA GLU A 243 -29.25 6.52 -9.32
C GLU A 243 -27.89 5.92 -8.90
N ASN A 244 -27.10 6.61 -8.06
CA ASN A 244 -25.72 6.26 -7.68
C ASN A 244 -24.71 6.20 -8.86
N ARG A 245 -25.01 6.87 -9.98
CA ARG A 245 -24.18 6.90 -11.19
C ARG A 245 -23.25 8.13 -11.22
N PHE A 246 -22.52 8.35 -10.13
CA PHE A 246 -21.71 9.56 -9.88
C PHE A 246 -20.75 9.92 -11.01
N ARG A 247 -20.10 8.94 -11.67
CA ARG A 247 -19.18 9.22 -12.79
C ARG A 247 -19.88 9.88 -13.99
N MET A 248 -21.12 9.48 -14.26
CA MET A 248 -21.91 10.09 -15.33
C MET A 248 -22.50 11.42 -14.88
N ALA A 249 -22.89 11.52 -13.61
CA ALA A 249 -23.36 12.77 -13.00
C ALA A 249 -22.27 13.86 -13.06
N GLU A 250 -21.03 13.54 -12.71
CA GLU A 250 -19.85 14.42 -12.85
C GLU A 250 -19.68 14.94 -14.28
N GLY A 251 -19.84 14.08 -15.29
CA GLY A 251 -19.79 14.50 -16.69
C GLY A 251 -20.91 15.47 -17.07
N ALA A 252 -22.11 15.27 -16.53
CA ALA A 252 -23.25 16.16 -16.72
C ALA A 252 -23.05 17.51 -16.01
N LEU A 253 -22.51 17.53 -14.78
CA LEU A 253 -22.11 18.75 -14.06
C LEU A 253 -21.06 19.56 -14.83
N LEU A 254 -20.05 18.90 -15.41
CA LEU A 254 -19.05 19.59 -16.24
C LEU A 254 -19.68 20.28 -17.46
N SER A 255 -20.64 19.61 -18.10
CA SER A 255 -21.39 20.18 -19.22
C SER A 255 -22.20 21.39 -18.77
N ALA A 256 -22.93 21.26 -17.65
CA ALA A 256 -23.70 22.36 -17.05
C ALA A 256 -22.81 23.58 -16.76
N ARG A 257 -21.69 23.38 -16.05
CA ARG A 257 -20.70 24.42 -15.75
C ARG A 257 -20.17 25.10 -17.02
N THR A 258 -19.85 24.32 -18.04
CA THR A 258 -19.29 24.82 -19.30
C THR A 258 -20.31 25.68 -20.05
N LEU A 259 -21.56 25.24 -20.13
CA LEU A 259 -22.66 25.96 -20.79
C LEU A 259 -23.03 27.24 -20.03
N ALA A 260 -23.15 27.17 -18.70
CA ALA A 260 -23.40 28.33 -17.84
C ALA A 260 -22.29 29.39 -18.01
N GLY A 261 -21.02 28.96 -18.01
CA GLY A 261 -19.89 29.85 -18.25
C GLY A 261 -19.86 30.44 -19.67
N LYS A 262 -20.40 29.74 -20.69
CA LYS A 262 -20.56 30.31 -22.05
C LYS A 262 -21.70 31.34 -22.08
N ALA A 263 -22.83 31.06 -21.44
CA ALA A 263 -23.94 32.00 -21.32
C ALA A 263 -23.48 33.31 -20.67
N LEU A 264 -22.78 33.23 -19.53
CA LEU A 264 -22.21 34.40 -18.85
C LEU A 264 -21.27 35.23 -19.74
N ARG A 265 -20.41 34.57 -20.53
CA ARG A 265 -19.50 35.28 -21.45
C ARG A 265 -20.25 35.99 -22.58
N GLN A 266 -21.36 35.42 -23.04
CA GLN A 266 -22.19 36.02 -24.06
C GLN A 266 -22.89 37.29 -23.53
N CYS A 267 -23.33 37.28 -22.26
CA CYS A 267 -24.00 38.42 -21.64
C CYS A 267 -23.06 39.56 -21.23
N ARG A 268 -21.82 39.27 -20.85
CA ARG A 268 -20.84 40.28 -20.41
C ARG A 268 -20.30 41.19 -21.52
N GLY A 269 -20.74 41.01 -22.77
CA GLY A 269 -20.36 41.90 -23.88
C GLY A 269 -18.85 42.08 -24.06
N THR A 270 -18.43 43.28 -24.48
CA THR A 270 -17.02 43.70 -24.54
C THR A 270 -16.47 44.16 -23.19
N ASP A 271 -17.31 44.44 -22.20
CA ASP A 271 -16.92 45.03 -20.91
C ASP A 271 -15.93 44.16 -20.12
N TRP A 272 -16.03 42.83 -20.23
CA TRP A 272 -15.04 41.94 -19.61
C TRP A 272 -13.70 41.99 -20.35
N LEU A 273 -13.71 42.17 -21.68
CA LEU A 273 -12.49 42.32 -22.48
C LEU A 273 -11.81 43.65 -22.18
N GLU A 274 -12.58 44.72 -21.97
CA GLU A 274 -12.05 46.01 -21.55
C GLU A 274 -11.39 45.94 -20.16
N ARG A 275 -12.06 45.32 -19.17
CA ARG A 275 -11.46 45.09 -17.85
C ARG A 275 -10.18 44.24 -17.94
N ARG A 276 -10.20 43.19 -18.77
CA ARG A 276 -9.03 42.34 -18.98
C ARG A 276 -7.90 43.07 -19.69
N TYR A 277 -8.22 43.93 -20.66
CA TYR A 277 -7.26 44.81 -21.32
C TYR A 277 -6.58 45.73 -20.30
N ASN A 278 -7.37 46.41 -19.45
CA ASN A 278 -6.83 47.30 -18.42
C ASN A 278 -5.91 46.55 -17.44
N GLU A 279 -6.34 45.39 -16.92
CA GLU A 279 -5.52 44.56 -16.02
C GLU A 279 -4.18 44.14 -16.64
N LEU A 280 -4.19 43.69 -17.90
CA LEU A 280 -2.97 43.28 -18.59
C LEU A 280 -2.08 44.48 -18.93
N ASN A 281 -2.67 45.62 -19.29
CA ASN A 281 -1.94 46.86 -19.54
C ASN A 281 -1.20 47.35 -18.28
N ASP A 282 -1.88 47.36 -17.13
CA ASP A 282 -1.29 47.72 -15.84
C ASP A 282 -0.12 46.78 -15.49
N ARG A 283 -0.28 45.47 -15.70
CA ARG A 283 0.80 44.48 -15.50
C ARG A 283 1.99 44.69 -16.44
N VAL A 284 1.75 44.99 -17.72
CA VAL A 284 2.82 45.29 -18.68
C VAL A 284 3.59 46.54 -18.25
N ASN A 285 2.89 47.57 -17.76
CA ASN A 285 3.53 48.79 -17.27
C ASN A 285 4.38 48.52 -16.02
N GLN A 286 3.86 47.76 -15.06
CA GLN A 286 4.63 47.34 -13.88
C GLN A 286 5.87 46.52 -14.24
N LEU A 287 5.77 45.61 -15.21
CA LEU A 287 6.94 44.84 -15.66
C LEU A 287 7.94 45.71 -16.39
N ALA A 288 7.49 46.70 -17.15
CA ALA A 288 8.37 47.64 -17.85
C ALA A 288 9.29 48.42 -16.89
N GLU A 289 8.80 48.76 -15.69
CA GLU A 289 9.59 49.43 -14.65
C GLU A 289 10.73 48.55 -14.12
N ASN A 290 10.57 47.22 -14.21
CA ASN A 290 11.52 46.24 -13.67
C ASN A 290 12.50 45.69 -14.72
N VAL A 291 12.29 45.97 -16.00
CA VAL A 291 13.15 45.47 -17.09
C VAL A 291 14.34 46.42 -17.25
N ALA A 292 15.55 45.89 -17.06
CA ALA A 292 16.78 46.63 -17.32
C ALA A 292 16.91 46.95 -18.82
N PRO A 293 17.30 48.19 -19.20
CA PRO A 293 17.45 48.57 -20.61
C PRO A 293 18.44 47.72 -21.40
N SER A 294 19.35 47.01 -20.71
CA SER A 294 20.38 46.16 -21.30
C SER A 294 19.95 44.73 -21.58
N ASP A 295 18.76 44.30 -21.15
CA ASP A 295 18.24 42.95 -21.43
C ASP A 295 17.40 42.94 -22.71
N ASP A 296 18.07 42.78 -23.85
CA ASP A 296 17.45 42.74 -25.19
C ASP A 296 16.33 41.70 -25.32
N THR A 297 16.35 40.62 -24.53
CA THR A 297 15.33 39.57 -24.60
C THR A 297 14.09 39.97 -23.82
N ALA A 298 14.28 40.52 -22.61
CA ALA A 298 13.20 41.07 -21.81
C ALA A 298 12.49 42.24 -22.54
N VAL A 299 13.27 43.16 -23.14
CA VAL A 299 12.75 44.28 -23.92
C VAL A 299 11.90 43.80 -25.09
N ARG A 300 12.38 42.81 -25.88
CA ARG A 300 11.62 42.25 -27.01
C ARG A 300 10.29 41.62 -26.59
N LEU A 301 10.25 40.88 -25.47
CA LEU A 301 9.00 40.29 -24.97
C LEU A 301 8.01 41.36 -24.49
N LEU A 302 8.51 42.42 -23.87
CA LEU A 302 7.71 43.55 -23.43
C LEU A 302 7.10 44.31 -24.61
N ASP A 303 7.89 44.57 -25.66
CA ASP A 303 7.41 45.24 -26.87
C ASP A 303 6.36 44.39 -27.60
N GLN A 304 6.58 43.09 -27.72
CA GLN A 304 5.58 42.17 -28.26
C GLN A 304 4.29 42.15 -27.43
N ALA A 305 4.38 42.24 -26.10
CA ALA A 305 3.18 42.34 -25.25
C ALA A 305 2.41 43.65 -25.50
N ARG A 306 3.11 44.78 -25.64
CA ARG A 306 2.51 46.09 -25.95
C ARG A 306 1.85 46.12 -27.32
N GLU A 307 2.51 45.57 -28.34
CA GLU A 307 1.94 45.46 -29.69
C GLU A 307 0.64 44.64 -29.67
N GLN A 308 0.62 43.52 -28.95
CA GLN A 308 -0.59 42.70 -28.81
C GLN A 308 -1.68 43.41 -27.99
N LEU A 309 -1.35 44.23 -26.99
CA LEU A 309 -2.33 45.07 -26.31
C LEU A 309 -2.91 46.13 -27.25
N GLN A 310 -2.09 46.78 -28.07
CA GLN A 310 -2.57 47.74 -29.06
C GLN A 310 -3.55 47.08 -30.04
N LEU A 311 -3.19 45.92 -30.61
CA LEU A 311 -4.08 45.14 -31.48
C LEU A 311 -5.38 44.74 -30.76
N ALA A 312 -5.30 44.41 -29.47
CA ALA A 312 -6.48 44.13 -28.67
C ALA A 312 -7.38 45.37 -28.54
N ARG A 313 -6.81 46.55 -28.28
CA ARG A 313 -7.54 47.81 -28.17
C ARG A 313 -8.24 48.18 -29.48
N GLU A 314 -7.52 48.16 -30.59
CA GLU A 314 -8.06 48.41 -31.93
C GLU A 314 -9.17 47.40 -32.32
N SER A 315 -9.04 46.17 -31.83
CA SER A 315 -10.07 45.14 -32.03
C SER A 315 -11.30 45.40 -31.15
N LEU A 316 -11.13 45.91 -29.93
CA LEU A 316 -12.23 46.29 -29.04
C LEU A 316 -12.99 47.50 -29.57
N ASP A 317 -12.28 48.56 -29.94
CA ASP A 317 -12.87 49.78 -30.51
C ASP A 317 -13.61 49.48 -31.82
N GLY A 318 -13.15 48.47 -32.59
CA GLY A 318 -13.82 47.98 -33.79
C GLY A 318 -14.89 46.90 -33.59
N GLY A 319 -15.26 46.56 -32.35
CA GLY A 319 -16.27 45.53 -32.05
C GLY A 319 -15.86 44.08 -32.40
N ARG A 320 -14.59 43.83 -32.73
CA ARG A 320 -14.04 42.53 -33.14
C ARG A 320 -13.60 41.70 -31.93
N SER A 321 -14.57 41.27 -31.12
CA SER A 321 -14.35 40.56 -29.85
C SER A 321 -13.45 39.31 -29.95
N LYS A 322 -13.55 38.53 -31.03
CA LYS A 322 -12.68 37.36 -31.27
C LYS A 322 -11.21 37.75 -31.45
N ALA A 323 -10.96 38.80 -32.24
CA ALA A 323 -9.60 39.31 -32.48
C ALA A 323 -9.01 39.90 -31.19
N ALA A 324 -9.82 40.68 -30.45
CA ALA A 324 -9.44 41.20 -29.14
C ALA A 324 -9.05 40.09 -28.16
N THR A 325 -9.85 39.02 -28.10
CA THR A 325 -9.57 37.86 -27.23
C THR A 325 -8.24 37.18 -27.58
N ALA A 326 -7.96 36.99 -28.87
CA ALA A 326 -6.71 36.37 -29.33
C ALA A 326 -5.49 37.21 -28.95
N ALA A 327 -5.56 38.53 -29.16
CA ALA A 327 -4.50 39.48 -28.85
C ALA A 327 -4.25 39.60 -27.32
N LEU A 328 -5.29 39.63 -26.49
CA LEU A 328 -5.16 39.59 -25.02
C LEU A 328 -4.49 38.29 -24.54
N LYS A 329 -4.81 37.14 -25.17
CA LYS A 329 -4.16 35.87 -24.84
C LYS A 329 -2.67 35.86 -25.23
N ALA A 330 -2.33 36.42 -26.39
CA ALA A 330 -0.95 36.57 -26.83
C ALA A 330 -0.15 37.45 -25.85
N THR A 331 -0.73 38.57 -25.44
CA THR A 331 -0.18 39.46 -24.40
C THR A 331 0.12 38.68 -23.12
N GLN A 332 -0.84 37.92 -22.60
CA GLN A 332 -0.66 37.14 -21.38
C GLN A 332 0.50 36.13 -21.48
N MET A 333 0.63 35.43 -22.62
CA MET A 333 1.73 34.48 -22.82
C MET A 333 3.10 35.18 -22.81
N ASN A 334 3.19 36.39 -23.38
CA ASN A 334 4.43 37.17 -23.37
C ASN A 334 4.78 37.67 -21.95
N ILE A 335 3.78 38.13 -21.18
CA ILE A 335 3.93 38.48 -19.76
C ILE A 335 4.47 37.29 -18.95
N GLU A 336 3.88 36.09 -19.10
CA GLU A 336 4.29 34.89 -18.37
C GLU A 336 5.70 34.43 -18.72
N ARG A 337 6.16 34.67 -19.97
CA ARG A 337 7.54 34.39 -20.39
C ARG A 337 8.51 35.42 -19.81
N LEU A 338 8.14 36.70 -19.85
CA LEU A 338 8.94 37.79 -19.30
C LEU A 338 9.14 37.63 -17.79
N GLN A 339 8.07 37.31 -17.04
CA GLN A 339 8.15 37.05 -15.60
C GLN A 339 9.08 35.87 -15.28
N ARG A 340 9.03 34.79 -16.06
CA ARG A 340 9.96 33.66 -15.89
C ARG A 340 11.41 34.05 -16.14
N LEU A 341 11.67 34.90 -17.13
CA LEU A 341 13.02 35.41 -17.43
C LEU A 341 13.55 36.26 -16.27
N LEU A 342 12.75 37.22 -15.79
CA LEU A 342 13.12 38.11 -14.68
C LEU A 342 13.36 37.34 -13.38
N ASN A 343 12.50 36.38 -13.06
CA ASN A 343 12.66 35.55 -11.86
C ASN A 343 13.85 34.58 -11.96
N GLY A 344 14.20 34.13 -13.16
CA GLY A 344 15.37 33.28 -13.39
C GLY A 344 16.70 34.02 -13.23
N ASN A 345 16.73 35.32 -13.53
CA ASN A 345 17.92 36.17 -13.42
C ASN A 345 18.16 36.70 -12.00
N GLY A 346 17.19 36.57 -11.09
CA GLY A 346 17.29 36.99 -9.68
C GLY A 346 17.81 35.94 -8.69
N LEU A 347 18.29 34.79 -9.17
CA LEU A 347 18.83 33.69 -8.34
C LEU A 347 20.37 33.62 -8.33
N VAL A 348 21.06 34.72 -8.65
CA VAL A 348 22.52 34.83 -8.59
C VAL A 348 22.95 35.88 -7.57
#